data_AF-A0A7S2LIW3-F1
#
_entry.id   AF-A0A7S2LIW3-F1
#
_cell.length_a   1.000
_cell.length_b   1.000
_cell.length_c   1.000
_cell.angle_alpha   90.00
_cell.angle_beta   90.00
_cell.angle_gamma   90.00
#
_symmetry.space_group_name_H-M   'P 1'
#
loop_
_entity.id
_entity.type
_entity.pdbx_description
1 polymer ?
#
loop_
_entity_poly.entity_id
_entity_poly.type
_entity_poly.pdbx_seq_one_letter_code
_entity_poly.pdbx_strand_id
1 'polypeptide(L)'
;AAIGRSASAFAGNSNTLPSTTTAARRTFLTVAARRNSNSRSQQLALSKKHARMAAAVAGSRYIHTSKYTMLRMSGGADDDTKAAPFTTWSFDAPCETMEFSPLHPATVQLADENALVTDDADLVIVGVYAPPENDGETSSAVELTGAAKALDEELGGVLSEVLLEDKKYKAKAGAATAVTRVVTVGSDGAKKTTKFALVGLGAADKISDVSSGAASKIGTAIATACGSQKGVSTCTVVLPSSVSLSEVSCSFYSELYADNRFRTGDKIKTPAEDLTSVSIVLEDSDNTATSTIEEGVKLAKGIYLTKDIVNSPHNVLNSLSLASSAVKLAEESGGTIQTTILDKDECEKRGMGAFLGVARGSETEPKFIHMKYTPKSGEVKRKIGIVGKGLLFDTGGY
;
A
#
# COMPACT_ATOMS: atom_id res chain seq x y z
N ALA A 1 -30.47 18.15 -38.66
CA ALA A 1 -31.85 17.69 -38.85
C ALA A 1 -32.68 18.19 -37.68
N ALA A 2 -33.62 19.11 -37.95
CA ALA A 2 -34.64 19.60 -37.03
C ALA A 2 -35.55 18.43 -36.57
N ILE A 3 -36.28 18.47 -35.45
CA ILE A 3 -37.56 19.17 -35.17
C ILE A 3 -37.86 18.81 -33.68
N GLY A 4 -38.14 19.72 -32.73
CA GLY A 4 -39.42 20.42 -32.48
C GLY A 4 -40.20 19.75 -31.32
N ARG A 5 -40.34 20.40 -30.14
CA ARG A 5 -41.58 20.97 -29.53
C ARG A 5 -42.82 20.05 -29.63
N SER A 6 -43.65 19.77 -28.63
CA SER A 6 -44.24 20.49 -27.49
C SER A 6 -44.97 19.42 -26.62
N ALA A 7 -45.38 19.60 -25.37
CA ALA A 7 -46.47 20.48 -24.94
C ALA A 7 -46.57 20.53 -23.41
N SER A 8 -47.07 21.68 -22.95
CA SER A 8 -47.32 22.09 -21.59
C SER A 8 -48.76 21.81 -21.14
N ALA A 9 -48.91 21.81 -19.80
CA ALA A 9 -50.05 22.26 -19.01
C ALA A 9 -51.23 21.29 -18.75
N PHE A 10 -51.38 20.95 -17.46
CA PHE A 10 -52.65 21.13 -16.76
C PHE A 10 -52.35 21.64 -15.34
N ALA A 11 -53.00 22.74 -14.98
CA ALA A 11 -52.96 23.39 -13.68
C ALA A 11 -54.27 23.17 -12.94
N GLY A 12 -54.22 23.25 -11.61
CA GLY A 12 -55.36 23.29 -10.69
C GLY A 12 -55.20 22.25 -9.57
N ASN A 13 -55.46 22.53 -8.30
CA ASN A 13 -55.82 23.74 -7.61
C ASN A 13 -55.47 23.54 -6.11
N SER A 14 -55.41 24.66 -5.41
CA SER A 14 -55.09 24.90 -4.00
C SER A 14 -55.82 24.08 -2.91
N ASN A 15 -55.17 24.06 -1.73
CA ASN A 15 -55.70 24.30 -0.38
C ASN A 15 -55.66 23.19 0.70
N THR A 16 -55.15 23.64 1.87
CA THR A 16 -55.52 23.33 3.27
C THR A 16 -54.96 22.09 3.98
N LEU A 17 -54.06 22.36 4.95
CA LEU A 17 -53.96 21.69 6.25
C LEU A 17 -55.09 22.21 7.17
N PRO A 18 -55.61 21.42 8.15
CA PRO A 18 -55.02 21.48 9.50
C PRO A 18 -55.07 20.18 10.35
N SER A 19 -54.06 20.08 11.22
CA SER A 19 -53.97 19.58 12.60
C SER A 19 -54.96 18.57 13.25
N THR A 20 -54.34 17.67 14.03
CA THR A 20 -54.69 17.13 15.39
C THR A 20 -55.16 15.67 15.57
N THR A 21 -54.51 15.06 16.59
CA THR A 21 -54.97 14.04 17.57
C THR A 21 -54.90 12.52 17.28
N THR A 22 -53.94 11.89 17.95
CA THR A 22 -54.06 10.75 18.88
C THR A 22 -55.15 9.69 18.64
N ALA A 23 -54.75 8.45 18.30
CA ALA A 23 -55.25 7.23 18.96
C ALA A 23 -54.49 5.98 18.51
N ALA A 24 -54.03 5.22 19.49
CA ALA A 24 -53.41 3.91 19.34
C ALA A 24 -54.38 2.85 18.80
N ARG A 25 -53.87 1.88 18.02
CA ARG A 25 -54.26 0.47 18.14
C ARG A 25 -53.22 -0.44 17.48
N ARG A 26 -52.59 -1.27 18.33
CA ARG A 26 -51.97 -2.55 17.98
C ARG A 26 -52.86 -3.32 17.01
N THR A 27 -52.28 -4.10 16.09
CA THR A 27 -52.58 -5.53 15.89
C THR A 27 -51.79 -6.15 14.72
N PHE A 28 -51.16 -7.30 15.02
CA PHE A 28 -50.63 -8.41 14.21
C PHE A 28 -49.45 -8.25 13.22
N LEU A 29 -48.32 -8.85 13.64
CA LEU A 29 -47.37 -9.56 12.79
C LEU A 29 -48.09 -10.62 11.94
N THR A 30 -47.80 -10.63 10.63
CA THR A 30 -47.81 -11.86 9.83
C THR A 30 -46.48 -11.99 9.12
N VAL A 31 -45.83 -13.12 9.41
CA VAL A 31 -44.55 -13.60 8.88
C VAL A 31 -44.71 -14.01 7.42
N ALA A 32 -43.79 -13.59 6.56
CA ALA A 32 -43.49 -14.26 5.29
C ALA A 32 -41.97 -14.47 5.20
N ALA A 33 -41.49 -15.54 5.83
CA ALA A 33 -40.16 -16.09 5.59
C ALA A 33 -40.27 -17.19 4.53
N ARG A 34 -39.60 -17.03 3.39
CA ARG A 34 -39.33 -18.12 2.44
C ARG A 34 -37.82 -18.34 2.32
N ARG A 35 -37.38 -19.38 3.05
CA ARG A 35 -36.28 -20.33 2.81
C ARG A 35 -34.96 -19.84 2.17
N ASN A 36 -33.88 -19.90 2.96
CA ASN A 36 -32.80 -20.83 2.63
C ASN A 36 -32.17 -21.41 3.91
N SER A 37 -32.00 -22.73 3.93
CA SER A 37 -31.66 -23.55 5.09
C SER A 37 -30.20 -24.00 5.02
N ASN A 38 -29.34 -23.45 5.88
CA ASN A 38 -28.10 -24.06 6.38
C ASN A 38 -27.39 -23.10 7.35
N SER A 39 -27.71 -23.13 8.65
CA SER A 39 -26.83 -22.57 9.71
C SER A 39 -27.24 -22.85 11.17
N ARG A 40 -28.42 -23.44 11.44
CA ARG A 40 -28.94 -23.61 12.81
C ARG A 40 -28.11 -24.52 13.72
N SER A 41 -27.36 -25.46 13.15
CA SER A 41 -26.46 -26.35 13.90
C SER A 41 -25.14 -25.67 14.30
N GLN A 42 -24.67 -24.65 13.57
CA GLN A 42 -23.46 -23.89 13.92
C GLN A 42 -23.73 -22.81 14.97
N GLN A 43 -24.92 -22.18 14.97
CA GLN A 43 -25.28 -21.18 15.98
C GLN A 43 -25.52 -21.79 17.37
N LEU A 44 -25.99 -23.05 17.45
CA LEU A 44 -26.25 -23.72 18.73
C LEU A 44 -24.95 -24.19 19.43
N ALA A 45 -23.88 -24.44 18.68
CA ALA A 45 -22.56 -24.80 19.22
C ALA A 45 -21.82 -23.59 19.81
N LEU A 46 -21.98 -22.41 19.22
CA LEU A 46 -21.41 -21.15 19.71
C LEU A 46 -22.11 -20.64 20.99
N SER A 47 -23.43 -20.87 21.12
CA SER A 47 -24.20 -20.50 22.32
C SER A 47 -23.79 -21.31 23.57
N LYS A 48 -23.51 -22.61 23.42
CA LYS A 48 -23.07 -23.47 24.54
C LYS A 48 -21.63 -23.20 25.00
N LYS A 49 -20.77 -22.68 24.12
CA LYS A 49 -19.38 -22.31 24.47
C LYS A 49 -19.31 -21.01 25.28
N HIS A 50 -20.17 -20.03 24.98
CA HIS A 50 -20.27 -18.79 25.74
C HIS A 50 -20.96 -18.97 27.12
N ALA A 51 -21.94 -19.87 27.22
CA ALA A 51 -22.60 -20.17 28.49
C ALA A 51 -21.69 -20.90 29.51
N ARG A 52 -20.65 -21.61 29.06
CA ARG A 52 -19.67 -22.28 29.94
C ARG A 52 -18.55 -21.36 30.43
N MET A 53 -18.21 -20.28 29.71
CA MET A 53 -17.28 -19.26 30.21
C MET A 53 -17.93 -18.31 31.22
N ALA A 54 -19.24 -18.05 31.09
CA ALA A 54 -19.97 -17.18 32.02
C ALA A 54 -20.22 -17.80 33.41
N ALA A 55 -20.05 -19.12 33.57
CA ALA A 55 -20.26 -19.82 34.85
C ALA A 55 -18.99 -19.94 35.72
N ALA A 56 -17.82 -19.49 35.24
CA ALA A 56 -16.55 -19.62 35.96
C ALA A 56 -16.12 -18.37 36.76
N VAL A 57 -16.92 -17.30 36.78
CA VAL A 57 -16.62 -16.06 37.54
C VAL A 57 -17.84 -15.62 38.36
N ALA A 58 -18.57 -16.58 38.93
CA ALA A 58 -19.62 -16.31 39.91
C ALA A 58 -19.05 -16.56 41.32
N GLY A 59 -18.44 -15.53 41.90
CA GLY A 59 -17.84 -15.64 43.22
C GLY A 59 -17.37 -14.33 43.83
N SER A 60 -18.20 -13.27 43.83
CA SER A 60 -18.30 -12.35 44.98
C SER A 60 -19.32 -11.23 44.75
N ARG A 61 -20.36 -11.27 45.60
CA ARG A 61 -21.24 -10.22 46.12
C ARG A 61 -21.38 -8.90 45.32
N TYR A 62 -22.58 -8.75 44.78
CA TYR A 62 -23.28 -7.49 44.52
C TYR A 62 -23.18 -6.51 45.70
N ILE A 63 -22.65 -5.32 45.45
CA ILE A 63 -23.18 -4.08 46.01
C ILE A 63 -23.35 -3.12 44.84
N HIS A 64 -24.61 -2.85 44.50
CA HIS A 64 -25.01 -1.91 43.49
C HIS A 64 -25.32 -0.59 44.19
N THR A 65 -24.58 0.49 43.90
CA THR A 65 -25.13 1.85 43.84
C THR A 65 -24.13 2.81 43.17
N SER A 66 -24.59 3.40 42.06
CA SER A 66 -24.40 4.79 41.61
C SER A 66 -23.04 5.46 41.86
N LYS A 67 -22.25 5.63 40.79
CA LYS A 67 -21.70 6.91 40.30
C LYS A 67 -20.81 6.64 39.09
N TYR A 68 -21.15 7.24 37.94
CA TYR A 68 -20.21 7.41 36.83
C TYR A 68 -18.99 8.16 37.37
N THR A 69 -17.92 7.44 37.64
CA THR A 69 -16.62 8.04 37.91
C THR A 69 -15.98 8.22 36.54
N MET A 70 -16.03 9.45 36.01
CA MET A 70 -15.10 9.86 34.97
C MET A 70 -13.70 9.53 35.48
N LEU A 71 -13.00 8.63 34.77
CA LEU A 71 -11.58 8.41 34.95
C LEU A 71 -10.84 9.66 34.47
N ARG A 72 -10.82 10.67 35.34
CA ARG A 72 -9.85 11.75 35.27
C ARG A 72 -8.54 11.12 35.68
N MET A 73 -7.63 10.90 34.72
CA MET A 73 -6.26 10.53 35.06
C MET A 73 -5.64 11.72 35.79
N SER A 74 -5.67 11.67 37.11
CA SER A 74 -4.91 12.56 37.97
C SER A 74 -3.43 12.25 37.75
N GLY A 75 -2.68 13.27 37.33
CA GLY A 75 -1.24 13.19 37.15
C GLY A 75 -0.55 12.69 38.41
N GLY A 76 0.14 11.55 38.26
CA GLY A 76 1.26 11.19 39.10
C GLY A 76 2.51 11.70 38.42
N ALA A 77 3.24 12.58 39.10
CA ALA A 77 4.62 12.86 38.75
C ALA A 77 5.41 11.56 38.93
N ASP A 78 5.93 10.99 37.85
CA ASP A 78 7.16 10.19 37.81
C ASP A 78 7.45 9.71 36.37
N ASP A 79 8.69 9.99 35.92
CA ASP A 79 9.38 9.56 34.69
C ASP A 79 9.16 10.39 33.40
N ASP A 80 9.77 11.58 33.36
CA ASP A 80 9.89 12.49 32.20
C ASP A 80 10.80 11.99 31.05
N THR A 81 11.05 10.67 30.92
CA THR A 81 11.93 10.14 29.85
C THR A 81 11.27 9.19 28.84
N LYS A 82 9.96 8.94 28.97
CA LYS A 82 9.20 8.24 27.93
C LYS A 82 8.39 9.25 27.14
N ALA A 83 8.91 9.62 25.96
CA ALA A 83 8.17 10.39 24.98
C ALA A 83 6.75 9.80 24.85
N ALA A 84 5.74 10.64 25.07
CA ALA A 84 4.35 10.22 24.93
C ALA A 84 4.17 9.57 23.54
N PRO A 85 3.62 8.36 23.44
CA PRO A 85 3.61 7.59 22.20
C PRO A 85 2.79 8.26 21.08
N PHE A 86 2.04 9.31 21.40
CA PHE A 86 1.36 10.19 20.47
C PHE A 86 1.44 11.63 20.99
N THR A 87 2.49 12.38 20.63
CA THR A 87 2.65 13.78 21.04
C THR A 87 1.55 14.71 20.51
N THR A 88 0.74 14.24 19.56
CA THR A 88 -0.34 14.99 18.89
C THR A 88 -1.75 14.58 19.31
N TRP A 89 -1.91 13.54 20.14
CA TRP A 89 -3.22 13.02 20.49
C TRP A 89 -3.65 13.45 21.90
N SER A 90 -4.76 14.19 21.95
CA SER A 90 -5.59 14.30 23.16
C SER A 90 -7.04 14.03 22.78
N PHE A 91 -7.85 13.54 23.73
CA PHE A 91 -9.31 13.49 23.53
C PHE A 91 -9.94 14.88 23.40
N ASP A 92 -9.18 15.92 23.75
CA ASP A 92 -9.67 17.28 23.92
C ASP A 92 -9.45 18.16 22.68
N ALA A 93 -8.65 17.70 21.69
CA ALA A 93 -8.36 18.47 20.48
C ALA A 93 -8.07 17.58 19.25
N PRO A 94 -8.43 18.02 18.04
CA PRO A 94 -8.12 17.30 16.80
C PRO A 94 -6.61 17.31 16.51
N CYS A 95 -6.11 16.24 15.88
CA CYS A 95 -4.71 16.19 15.44
C CYS A 95 -4.44 17.25 14.36
N GLU A 96 -3.43 18.10 14.55
CA GLU A 96 -3.04 19.12 13.58
C GLU A 96 -2.03 18.63 12.54
N THR A 97 -1.34 17.53 12.82
CA THR A 97 -0.28 16.97 11.97
C THR A 97 -0.40 15.44 11.91
N MET A 98 0.17 14.85 10.88
CA MET A 98 0.32 13.40 10.75
C MET A 98 1.75 13.03 10.35
N GLU A 99 2.16 11.82 10.72
CA GLU A 99 3.44 11.25 10.33
C GLU A 99 3.30 10.38 9.07
N PHE A 100 4.37 10.34 8.29
CA PHE A 100 4.49 9.53 7.09
C PHE A 100 5.55 8.45 7.30
N SER A 101 5.27 7.27 6.79
CA SER A 101 6.16 6.13 6.79
C SER A 101 7.35 6.45 5.88
N PRO A 102 8.60 6.31 6.36
CA PRO A 102 9.76 6.50 5.50
C PRO A 102 9.78 5.42 4.40
N LEU A 103 10.37 5.75 3.26
CA LEU A 103 10.71 4.73 2.27
C LEU A 103 11.66 3.71 2.90
N HIS A 104 11.56 2.43 2.52
CA HIS A 104 12.51 1.41 2.96
C HIS A 104 13.96 1.86 2.73
N PRO A 105 14.89 1.68 3.70
CA PRO A 105 16.24 2.25 3.62
C PRO A 105 17.16 1.58 2.61
N ALA A 106 16.83 0.35 2.17
CA ALA A 106 17.61 -0.37 1.17
C ALA A 106 17.83 0.44 -0.10
N THR A 107 19.07 0.54 -0.57
CA THR A 107 19.41 1.26 -1.80
C THR A 107 19.32 0.35 -3.01
N VAL A 108 18.67 0.79 -4.09
CA VAL A 108 18.64 0.07 -5.38
C VAL A 108 19.51 0.84 -6.36
N GLN A 109 20.50 0.17 -6.96
CA GLN A 109 21.46 0.77 -7.89
C GLN A 109 21.80 -0.19 -9.02
N LEU A 110 22.36 0.33 -10.12
CA LEU A 110 22.98 -0.51 -11.14
C LEU A 110 24.33 -1.02 -10.64
N ALA A 111 24.67 -2.25 -11.02
CA ALA A 111 26.00 -2.79 -10.84
C ALA A 111 26.99 -2.11 -11.78
N ASP A 112 28.27 -2.06 -11.38
CA ASP A 112 29.35 -1.64 -12.27
C ASP A 112 29.50 -2.64 -13.44
N GLU A 113 29.86 -2.15 -14.63
CA GLU A 113 29.95 -2.94 -15.88
C GLU A 113 30.85 -4.19 -15.80
N ASN A 114 31.73 -4.26 -14.78
CA ASN A 114 32.66 -5.37 -14.56
C ASN A 114 32.35 -6.23 -13.33
N ALA A 115 31.26 -5.96 -12.60
CA ALA A 115 30.89 -6.75 -11.43
C ALA A 115 30.43 -8.14 -11.89
N LEU A 116 31.11 -9.19 -11.40
CA LEU A 116 30.66 -10.55 -11.63
C LEU A 116 29.36 -10.76 -10.84
N VAL A 117 28.42 -11.52 -11.42
CA VAL A 117 27.11 -11.83 -10.81
C VAL A 117 27.27 -12.46 -9.40
N THR A 118 28.44 -13.02 -9.09
CA THR A 118 28.78 -13.76 -7.88
C THR A 118 29.57 -12.98 -6.81
N ASP A 119 29.85 -11.68 -7.01
CA ASP A 119 30.49 -10.84 -5.99
C ASP A 119 29.61 -10.77 -4.72
N ASP A 120 30.18 -11.12 -3.55
CA ASP A 120 29.76 -10.89 -2.13
C ASP A 120 28.28 -10.76 -1.71
N ALA A 121 27.32 -11.12 -2.56
CA ALA A 121 25.90 -11.03 -2.28
C ALA A 121 25.40 -12.19 -1.42
N ASP A 122 24.52 -11.88 -0.47
CA ASP A 122 23.81 -12.89 0.32
C ASP A 122 22.74 -13.61 -0.52
N LEU A 123 22.16 -12.92 -1.51
CA LEU A 123 21.14 -13.41 -2.42
C LEU A 123 21.39 -12.95 -3.86
N VAL A 124 21.47 -13.90 -4.78
CA VAL A 124 21.52 -13.64 -6.23
C VAL A 124 20.18 -14.06 -6.84
N ILE A 125 19.53 -13.14 -7.55
CA ILE A 125 18.27 -13.37 -8.25
C ILE A 125 18.53 -13.25 -9.75
N VAL A 126 18.09 -14.24 -10.52
CA VAL A 126 18.25 -14.20 -11.98
C VAL A 126 16.91 -14.28 -12.70
N GLY A 127 16.72 -13.38 -13.66
CA GLY A 127 15.58 -13.39 -14.57
C GLY A 127 15.59 -14.58 -15.52
N VAL A 128 14.45 -15.27 -15.66
CA VAL A 128 14.27 -16.37 -16.60
C VAL A 128 13.00 -16.16 -17.42
N TYR A 129 13.08 -16.30 -18.74
CA TYR A 129 11.92 -16.16 -19.62
C TYR A 129 10.99 -17.38 -19.57
N ALA A 130 9.70 -17.13 -19.80
CA ALA A 130 8.76 -18.21 -20.07
C ALA A 130 9.08 -18.86 -21.43
N PRO A 131 8.91 -20.18 -21.57
CA PRO A 131 9.07 -20.85 -22.85
C PRO A 131 8.10 -20.26 -23.89
N PRO A 132 8.52 -20.14 -25.16
CA PRO A 132 7.66 -19.60 -26.21
C PRO A 132 6.40 -20.47 -26.38
N GLU A 133 5.23 -19.82 -26.45
CA GLU A 133 3.98 -20.48 -26.80
C GLU A 133 3.95 -20.69 -28.32
N ASN A 134 4.47 -21.81 -28.81
CA ASN A 134 4.29 -22.22 -30.21
C ASN A 134 2.99 -23.03 -30.35
N ASP A 135 2.22 -22.72 -31.41
CA ASP A 135 0.97 -23.38 -31.78
C ASP A 135 1.16 -24.90 -31.97
N GLY A 136 0.96 -25.68 -30.91
CA GLY A 136 0.78 -27.14 -30.98
C GLY A 136 1.74 -27.99 -30.14
N GLU A 137 2.89 -27.47 -29.71
CA GLU A 137 3.79 -28.16 -28.77
C GLU A 137 4.34 -27.16 -27.76
N THR A 138 3.78 -27.15 -26.55
CA THR A 138 4.41 -26.55 -25.37
C THR A 138 5.73 -27.29 -25.13
N SER A 139 6.87 -26.69 -25.50
CA SER A 139 8.11 -27.00 -24.79
C SER A 139 7.85 -26.63 -23.33
N SER A 140 7.57 -27.65 -22.51
CA SER A 140 7.02 -27.46 -21.16
C SER A 140 8.09 -27.12 -20.12
N ALA A 141 9.36 -27.17 -20.50
CA ALA A 141 10.48 -26.89 -19.62
C ALA A 141 10.96 -25.46 -19.82
N VAL A 142 11.18 -24.77 -18.69
CA VAL A 142 11.86 -23.48 -18.67
C VAL A 142 13.34 -23.73 -18.96
N GLU A 143 13.87 -23.09 -20.01
CA GLU A 143 15.30 -23.16 -20.34
C GLU A 143 16.03 -21.91 -19.82
N LEU A 144 17.20 -22.11 -19.23
CA LEU A 144 18.08 -21.00 -18.84
C LEU A 144 18.78 -20.46 -20.08
N THR A 145 18.74 -19.13 -20.23
CA THR A 145 19.37 -18.41 -21.33
C THR A 145 20.20 -17.24 -20.79
N GLY A 146 21.04 -16.63 -21.63
CA GLY A 146 21.80 -15.43 -21.26
C GLY A 146 22.67 -15.63 -20.02
N ALA A 147 22.61 -14.65 -19.10
CA ALA A 147 23.35 -14.68 -17.85
C ALA A 147 22.88 -15.79 -16.89
N ALA A 148 21.61 -16.20 -16.98
CA ALA A 148 21.09 -17.32 -16.18
C ALA A 148 21.78 -18.64 -16.52
N LYS A 149 22.06 -18.86 -17.82
CA LYS A 149 22.80 -20.03 -18.29
C LYS A 149 24.27 -19.96 -17.89
N ALA A 150 24.92 -18.82 -18.08
CA ALA A 150 26.32 -18.63 -17.72
C ALA A 150 26.56 -18.86 -16.21
N LEU A 151 25.67 -18.35 -15.37
CA LEU A 151 25.72 -18.58 -13.92
C LEU A 151 25.47 -20.05 -13.57
N ASP A 152 24.54 -20.73 -14.24
CA ASP A 152 24.28 -22.15 -13.99
C ASP A 152 25.47 -23.04 -14.37
N GLU A 153 26.17 -22.70 -15.46
CA GLU A 153 27.42 -23.38 -15.86
C GLU A 153 28.53 -23.22 -14.79
N GLU A 154 28.67 -22.03 -14.20
CA GLU A 154 29.59 -21.78 -13.08
C GLU A 154 29.20 -22.56 -11.82
N LEU A 155 27.90 -22.69 -11.56
CA LEU A 155 27.36 -23.43 -10.42
C LEU A 155 27.27 -24.95 -10.65
N GLY A 156 27.70 -25.45 -11.81
CA GLY A 156 27.68 -26.88 -12.12
C GLY A 156 26.29 -27.46 -12.38
N GLY A 157 25.33 -26.66 -12.86
CA GLY A 157 23.99 -27.11 -13.26
C GLY A 157 22.92 -27.07 -12.16
N VAL A 158 23.24 -26.51 -10.99
CA VAL A 158 22.35 -26.51 -9.81
C VAL A 158 21.04 -25.75 -10.06
N LEU A 159 21.04 -24.67 -10.82
CA LEU A 159 19.82 -23.91 -11.12
C LEU A 159 18.93 -24.69 -12.08
N SER A 160 19.52 -25.39 -13.05
CA SER A 160 18.79 -26.31 -13.93
C SER A 160 18.17 -27.47 -13.14
N GLU A 161 18.88 -28.05 -12.17
CA GLU A 161 18.34 -29.10 -11.30
C GLU A 161 17.11 -28.61 -10.51
N VAL A 162 17.18 -27.41 -9.95
CA VAL A 162 16.06 -26.80 -9.21
C VAL A 162 14.84 -26.59 -10.09
N LEU A 163 15.03 -26.15 -11.34
CA LEU A 163 13.94 -26.01 -12.32
C LEU A 163 13.32 -27.36 -12.70
N LEU A 164 14.13 -28.42 -12.81
CA LEU A 164 13.66 -29.77 -13.09
C LEU A 164 12.85 -30.36 -11.93
N GLU A 165 13.24 -30.06 -10.69
CA GLU A 165 12.50 -30.45 -9.48
C GLU A 165 11.18 -29.70 -9.34
N ASP A 166 11.17 -28.38 -9.60
CA ASP A 166 9.96 -27.57 -9.59
C ASP A 166 9.20 -27.60 -10.93
N LYS A 167 8.63 -28.77 -11.24
CA LYS A 167 7.83 -29.01 -12.46
C LYS A 167 6.61 -28.09 -12.63
N LYS A 168 6.25 -27.29 -11.62
CA LYS A 168 5.14 -26.33 -11.67
C LYS A 168 5.60 -24.93 -12.04
N TYR A 169 6.89 -24.65 -11.97
CA TYR A 169 7.44 -23.36 -12.35
C TYR A 169 7.34 -23.16 -13.87
N LYS A 170 6.76 -22.03 -14.28
CA LYS A 170 6.52 -21.69 -15.69
C LYS A 170 7.13 -20.35 -16.10
N ALA A 171 8.01 -19.78 -15.26
CA ALA A 171 8.65 -18.48 -15.48
C ALA A 171 7.67 -17.35 -15.90
N LYS A 172 6.42 -17.37 -15.40
CA LYS A 172 5.47 -16.26 -15.57
C LYS A 172 6.03 -15.01 -14.89
N ALA A 173 5.70 -13.82 -15.40
CA ALA A 173 6.15 -12.56 -14.81
C ALA A 173 5.89 -12.49 -13.30
N GLY A 174 6.96 -12.34 -12.50
CA GLY A 174 6.96 -12.31 -11.04
C GLY A 174 6.76 -13.67 -10.34
N ALA A 175 6.74 -14.78 -11.07
CA ALA A 175 6.82 -16.11 -10.45
C ALA A 175 8.24 -16.29 -9.92
N ALA A 176 8.42 -16.58 -8.63
CA ALA A 176 9.73 -16.89 -8.07
C ALA A 176 9.84 -18.39 -7.76
N THR A 177 11.02 -18.98 -7.96
CA THR A 177 11.33 -20.34 -7.49
C THR A 177 11.72 -20.34 -6.02
N ALA A 178 11.79 -21.54 -5.42
CA ALA A 178 12.44 -21.74 -4.13
C ALA A 178 13.91 -21.29 -4.19
N VAL A 179 14.43 -20.83 -3.05
CA VAL A 179 15.79 -20.33 -2.92
C VAL A 179 16.75 -21.47 -2.62
N THR A 180 17.75 -21.66 -3.47
CA THR A 180 18.79 -22.70 -3.30
C THR A 180 20.03 -22.09 -2.65
N ARG A 181 20.65 -22.80 -1.72
CA ARG A 181 21.83 -22.32 -0.98
C ARG A 181 23.07 -23.03 -1.49
N VAL A 182 24.02 -22.27 -2.01
CA VAL A 182 25.33 -22.77 -2.39
C VAL A 182 26.34 -22.29 -1.34
N VAL A 183 27.13 -23.23 -0.82
CA VAL A 183 28.20 -22.91 0.12
C VAL A 183 29.51 -23.01 -0.64
N THR A 184 30.14 -21.87 -0.89
CA THR A 184 31.52 -21.81 -1.40
C THR A 184 32.48 -21.80 -0.22
N VAL A 185 33.56 -22.58 -0.33
CA VAL A 185 34.65 -22.57 0.64
C VAL A 185 35.80 -21.80 0.00
N GLY A 186 36.13 -20.65 0.56
CA GLY A 186 37.27 -19.83 0.14
C GLY A 186 38.59 -20.58 0.31
N SER A 187 39.62 -20.10 -0.38
CA SER A 187 40.99 -20.65 -0.27
C SER A 187 41.59 -20.51 1.13
N ASP A 188 41.05 -19.61 1.95
CA ASP A 188 41.32 -19.39 3.36
C ASP A 188 40.51 -20.30 4.31
N GLY A 189 39.63 -21.16 3.78
CA GLY A 189 38.74 -22.02 4.53
C GLY A 189 37.46 -21.33 5.03
N ALA A 190 37.24 -20.06 4.69
CA ALA A 190 36.01 -19.34 5.03
C ALA A 190 34.83 -19.93 4.23
N LYS A 191 33.75 -20.28 4.92
CA LYS A 191 32.52 -20.76 4.28
C LYS A 191 31.62 -19.56 3.98
N LYS A 192 31.43 -19.23 2.71
CA LYS A 192 30.46 -18.23 2.26
C LYS A 192 29.21 -18.97 1.76
N THR A 193 28.04 -18.59 2.27
CA THR A 193 26.77 -19.18 1.85
C THR A 193 26.02 -18.16 1.02
N THR A 194 25.97 -18.36 -0.29
CA THR A 194 25.19 -17.52 -1.21
C THR A 194 23.87 -18.22 -1.53
N LYS A 195 22.79 -17.45 -1.47
CA LYS A 195 21.45 -17.91 -1.84
C LYS A 195 21.18 -17.55 -3.30
N PHE A 196 20.53 -18.43 -4.04
CA PHE A 196 20.15 -18.21 -5.45
C PHE A 196 18.65 -18.38 -5.61
N ALA A 197 18.02 -17.48 -6.36
CA ALA A 197 16.61 -17.54 -6.72
C ALA A 197 16.40 -17.21 -8.19
N LEU A 198 15.35 -17.74 -8.79
CA LEU A 198 14.95 -17.39 -10.15
C LEU A 198 13.68 -16.57 -10.10
N VAL A 199 13.59 -15.54 -10.94
CA VAL A 199 12.39 -14.75 -11.14
C VAL A 199 11.93 -14.87 -12.58
N GLY A 200 10.67 -15.24 -12.75
CA GLY A 200 10.03 -15.40 -14.04
C GLY A 200 9.80 -14.03 -14.66
N LEU A 201 10.24 -13.88 -15.90
CA LEU A 201 10.10 -12.64 -16.66
C LEU A 201 8.82 -12.62 -17.52
N GLY A 202 8.19 -13.79 -17.72
CA GLY A 202 7.09 -13.96 -18.64
C GLY A 202 7.56 -14.13 -20.08
N ALA A 203 6.64 -13.92 -21.03
CA ALA A 203 6.94 -14.02 -22.45
C ALA A 203 7.81 -12.82 -22.90
N ALA A 204 8.84 -13.10 -23.69
CA ALA A 204 9.85 -12.10 -24.07
C ALA A 204 9.29 -10.90 -24.84
N ASP A 205 8.23 -11.09 -25.61
CA ASP A 205 7.53 -10.05 -26.37
C ASP A 205 6.71 -9.10 -25.49
N LYS A 206 6.38 -9.50 -24.25
CA LYS A 206 5.52 -8.74 -23.33
C LYS A 206 6.28 -8.01 -22.23
N ILE A 207 7.58 -8.28 -22.06
CA ILE A 207 8.35 -7.79 -20.92
C ILE A 207 8.55 -6.26 -20.95
N SER A 208 8.68 -5.69 -22.14
CA SER A 208 8.81 -4.24 -22.37
C SER A 208 7.47 -3.52 -22.42
N ASP A 209 6.35 -4.25 -22.47
CA ASP A 209 5.02 -3.68 -22.48
C ASP A 209 4.61 -3.31 -21.05
N VAL A 210 4.68 -2.03 -20.72
CA VAL A 210 4.23 -1.43 -19.46
C VAL A 210 2.80 -1.87 -19.10
N SER A 211 1.92 -2.03 -20.09
CA SER A 211 0.52 -2.41 -19.85
C SER A 211 0.36 -3.85 -19.37
N SER A 212 1.36 -4.71 -19.59
CA SER A 212 1.38 -6.10 -19.11
C SER A 212 1.57 -6.20 -17.59
N GLY A 213 2.12 -5.15 -16.97
CA GLY A 213 2.55 -5.13 -15.57
C GLY A 213 3.62 -6.17 -15.24
N ALA A 214 4.35 -6.68 -16.23
CA ALA A 214 5.38 -7.70 -16.05
C ALA A 214 6.52 -7.20 -15.16
N ALA A 215 7.08 -6.02 -15.48
CA ALA A 215 8.14 -5.36 -14.70
C ALA A 215 7.71 -5.09 -13.25
N SER A 216 6.47 -4.63 -13.05
CA SER A 216 5.89 -4.46 -11.72
C SER A 216 5.81 -5.77 -10.92
N LYS A 217 5.43 -6.89 -11.55
CA LYS A 217 5.41 -8.21 -10.87
C LYS A 217 6.82 -8.70 -10.52
N ILE A 218 7.81 -8.41 -11.38
CA ILE A 218 9.21 -8.75 -11.14
C ILE A 218 9.75 -8.00 -9.91
N GLY A 219 9.51 -6.69 -9.79
CA GLY A 219 9.96 -5.93 -8.62
C GLY A 219 9.33 -6.39 -7.30
N THR A 220 8.03 -6.70 -7.30
CA THR A 220 7.36 -7.34 -6.14
C THR A 220 7.99 -8.68 -5.77
N ALA A 221 8.31 -9.52 -6.76
CA ALA A 221 8.93 -10.83 -6.53
C ALA A 221 10.34 -10.71 -5.94
N ILE A 222 11.14 -9.75 -6.42
CA ILE A 222 12.47 -9.45 -5.89
C ILE A 222 12.38 -9.02 -4.42
N ALA A 223 11.48 -8.09 -4.09
CA ALA A 223 11.28 -7.63 -2.70
C ALA A 223 10.85 -8.79 -1.78
N THR A 224 9.92 -9.62 -2.25
CA THR A 224 9.45 -10.81 -1.52
C THR A 224 10.57 -11.81 -1.27
N ALA A 225 11.41 -12.06 -2.28
CA ALA A 225 12.55 -12.98 -2.16
C ALA A 225 13.58 -12.46 -1.14
N CYS A 226 13.87 -11.15 -1.15
CA CYS A 226 14.76 -10.53 -0.17
C CYS A 226 14.21 -10.66 1.26
N GLY A 227 12.90 -10.43 1.45
CA GLY A 227 12.27 -10.48 2.78
C GLY A 227 11.95 -11.87 3.32
N SER A 228 11.85 -12.88 2.45
CA SER A 228 11.51 -14.26 2.86
C SER A 228 12.70 -15.04 3.40
N GLN A 229 13.92 -14.56 3.15
CA GLN A 229 15.16 -15.25 3.51
C GLN A 229 15.83 -14.56 4.71
N LYS A 230 16.24 -15.35 5.70
CA LYS A 230 16.98 -14.82 6.86
C LYS A 230 18.41 -14.44 6.48
N GLY A 231 18.90 -13.32 7.03
CA GLY A 231 20.27 -12.84 6.83
C GLY A 231 20.55 -12.58 5.36
N VAL A 232 19.67 -11.83 4.70
CA VAL A 232 19.93 -11.24 3.38
C VAL A 232 20.08 -9.75 3.59
N SER A 233 21.32 -9.29 3.59
CA SER A 233 21.67 -7.88 3.69
C SER A 233 21.98 -7.25 2.34
N THR A 234 22.51 -8.04 1.41
CA THR A 234 22.85 -7.64 0.05
C THR A 234 22.19 -8.57 -0.98
N CYS A 235 21.67 -7.98 -2.06
CA CYS A 235 21.09 -8.74 -3.16
C CYS A 235 21.63 -8.28 -4.52
N THR A 236 21.99 -9.23 -5.39
CA THR A 236 22.31 -8.97 -6.79
C THR A 236 21.19 -9.51 -7.66
N VAL A 237 20.69 -8.71 -8.59
CA VAL A 237 19.58 -9.09 -9.49
C VAL A 237 20.04 -8.94 -10.93
N VAL A 238 19.96 -10.01 -11.70
CA VAL A 238 20.32 -10.01 -13.13
C VAL A 238 19.05 -9.98 -13.97
N LEU A 239 18.90 -8.93 -14.78
CA LEU A 239 17.73 -8.70 -15.63
C LEU A 239 18.14 -8.33 -17.06
N PRO A 240 17.32 -8.63 -18.07
CA PRO A 240 17.53 -8.13 -19.42
C PRO A 240 17.23 -6.62 -19.50
N SER A 241 17.91 -5.93 -20.41
CA SER A 241 17.79 -4.47 -20.61
C SER A 241 16.41 -4.01 -21.10
N SER A 242 15.59 -4.93 -21.60
CA SER A 242 14.22 -4.68 -22.04
C SER A 242 13.23 -4.45 -20.87
N VAL A 243 13.63 -4.74 -19.63
CA VAL A 243 12.78 -4.55 -18.44
C VAL A 243 12.73 -3.08 -18.05
N SER A 244 11.52 -2.56 -17.80
CA SER A 244 11.34 -1.22 -17.22
C SER A 244 11.83 -1.17 -15.77
N LEU A 245 13.04 -0.65 -15.56
CA LEU A 245 13.63 -0.49 -14.23
C LEU A 245 12.85 0.49 -13.34
N SER A 246 12.14 1.46 -13.93
CA SER A 246 11.28 2.37 -13.18
C SER A 246 10.12 1.62 -12.50
N GLU A 247 9.49 0.67 -13.20
CA GLU A 247 8.44 -0.17 -12.64
C GLU A 247 8.97 -1.19 -11.65
N VAL A 248 10.10 -1.84 -11.95
CA VAL A 248 10.76 -2.77 -11.02
C VAL A 248 11.09 -2.05 -9.72
N SER A 249 11.74 -0.89 -9.79
CA SER A 249 12.07 -0.08 -8.61
C SER A 249 10.81 0.35 -7.86
N CYS A 250 9.81 0.90 -8.55
CA CYS A 250 8.56 1.36 -7.94
C CYS A 250 7.82 0.22 -7.19
N SER A 251 7.66 -0.93 -7.84
CA SER A 251 6.96 -2.10 -7.27
C SER A 251 7.76 -2.77 -6.15
N PHE A 252 9.08 -2.83 -6.27
CA PHE A 252 9.98 -3.32 -5.22
C PHE A 252 9.78 -2.54 -3.91
N TYR A 253 9.90 -1.21 -3.94
CA TYR A 253 9.66 -0.41 -2.74
C TYR A 253 8.19 -0.48 -2.29
N SER A 254 7.24 -0.53 -3.23
CA SER A 254 5.81 -0.63 -2.90
C SER A 254 5.46 -1.90 -2.12
N GLU A 255 6.16 -3.01 -2.39
CA GLU A 255 6.03 -4.28 -1.67
C GLU A 255 6.69 -4.21 -0.29
N LEU A 256 7.80 -3.49 -0.15
CA LEU A 256 8.47 -3.27 1.14
C LEU A 256 7.74 -2.27 2.06
N TYR A 257 6.60 -1.72 1.63
CA TYR A 257 5.81 -0.79 2.44
C TYR A 257 5.30 -1.46 3.72
N ALA A 258 5.61 -0.84 4.87
CA ALA A 258 5.06 -1.25 6.16
C ALA A 258 4.52 -0.06 6.94
N ASP A 259 3.20 -0.02 7.10
CA ASP A 259 2.55 0.95 7.98
C ASP A 259 2.64 0.49 9.44
N ASN A 260 3.67 0.98 10.14
CA ASN A 260 3.90 0.71 11.56
C ASN A 260 3.47 1.89 12.45
N ARG A 261 2.93 2.98 11.89
CA ARG A 261 2.59 4.23 12.63
C ARG A 261 1.55 4.02 13.75
N PHE A 262 0.74 2.98 13.63
CA PHE A 262 -0.31 2.65 14.60
C PHE A 262 -0.09 1.29 15.28
N ARG A 263 1.14 0.75 15.24
CA ARG A 263 1.51 -0.54 15.84
C ARG A 263 2.48 -0.35 16.99
N THR A 264 2.42 -1.25 17.97
CA THR A 264 3.30 -1.24 19.15
C THR A 264 3.82 -2.65 19.48
N GLY A 265 4.99 -2.72 20.10
CA GLY A 265 5.64 -3.97 20.53
C GLY A 265 5.94 -4.93 19.37
N ASP A 266 5.83 -6.23 19.63
CA ASP A 266 6.14 -7.33 18.70
C ASP A 266 5.28 -7.36 17.42
N LYS A 267 4.32 -6.44 17.27
CA LYS A 267 3.49 -6.28 16.07
C LYS A 267 4.15 -5.42 15.01
N ILE A 268 5.17 -4.64 15.36
CA ILE A 268 5.97 -3.88 14.39
C ILE A 268 6.72 -4.90 13.53
N LYS A 269 6.53 -4.80 12.22
CA LYS A 269 7.18 -5.69 11.25
C LYS A 269 7.68 -4.86 10.10
N THR A 270 8.93 -5.09 9.74
CA THR A 270 9.58 -4.44 8.59
C THR A 270 9.91 -5.55 7.58
N PRO A 271 9.25 -5.58 6.41
CA PRO A 271 9.63 -6.47 5.33
C PRO A 271 11.10 -6.27 4.97
N ALA A 272 11.85 -7.36 4.81
CA ALA A 272 13.28 -7.32 4.46
C ALA A 272 14.12 -6.39 5.37
N GLU A 273 13.88 -6.43 6.69
CA GLU A 273 14.54 -5.56 7.68
C GLU A 273 16.07 -5.55 7.61
N ASP A 274 16.70 -6.69 7.31
CA ASP A 274 18.16 -6.81 7.20
C ASP A 274 18.71 -6.23 5.88
N LEU A 275 17.87 -5.95 4.88
CA LEU A 275 18.28 -5.58 3.53
C LEU A 275 18.82 -4.15 3.48
N THR A 276 20.05 -4.00 3.03
CA THR A 276 20.77 -2.72 2.92
C THR A 276 20.96 -2.27 1.47
N SER A 277 21.19 -3.20 0.54
CA SER A 277 21.44 -2.84 -0.87
C SER A 277 20.98 -3.91 -1.85
N VAL A 278 20.49 -3.45 -3.00
CA VAL A 278 20.17 -4.25 -4.19
C VAL A 278 20.95 -3.70 -5.39
N SER A 279 21.77 -4.55 -6.00
CA SER A 279 22.54 -4.25 -7.20
C SER A 279 21.89 -4.90 -8.41
N ILE A 280 21.52 -4.12 -9.44
CA ILE A 280 20.90 -4.61 -10.66
C ILE A 280 21.96 -4.70 -11.77
N VAL A 281 22.21 -5.90 -12.26
CA VAL A 281 23.04 -6.18 -13.43
C VAL A 281 22.13 -6.27 -14.65
N LEU A 282 22.42 -5.50 -15.69
CA LEU A 282 21.73 -5.60 -16.99
C LEU A 282 22.57 -6.41 -17.96
N GLU A 283 21.94 -7.35 -18.67
CA GLU A 283 22.64 -8.21 -19.65
C GLU A 283 23.23 -7.43 -20.84
N ASP A 284 22.67 -6.27 -21.19
CA ASP A 284 23.14 -5.39 -22.26
C ASP A 284 22.92 -3.91 -21.84
N SER A 285 23.89 -3.25 -21.20
CA SER A 285 23.68 -1.93 -20.58
C SER A 285 23.95 -0.75 -21.52
N ASP A 286 23.04 0.24 -21.47
CA ASP A 286 23.31 1.65 -21.80
C ASP A 286 23.24 2.49 -20.51
N ASN A 287 24.06 3.55 -20.42
CA ASN A 287 24.20 4.47 -19.27
C ASN A 287 22.92 5.27 -18.88
N THR A 288 21.77 5.02 -19.51
CA THR A 288 20.49 5.70 -19.22
C THR A 288 19.65 5.01 -18.13
N ALA A 289 20.08 3.84 -17.67
CA ALA A 289 19.33 3.01 -16.73
C ALA A 289 19.31 3.54 -15.27
N THR A 290 20.24 4.40 -14.85
CA THR A 290 20.25 4.94 -13.48
C THR A 290 19.09 5.91 -13.24
N SER A 291 18.78 6.79 -14.20
CA SER A 291 17.69 7.75 -14.06
C SER A 291 16.32 7.08 -13.94
N THR A 292 16.12 5.92 -14.57
CA THR A 292 14.84 5.20 -14.52
C THR A 292 14.60 4.53 -13.16
N ILE A 293 15.66 4.04 -12.48
CA ILE A 293 15.55 3.54 -11.10
C ILE A 293 15.09 4.66 -10.16
N GLU A 294 15.69 5.85 -10.27
CA GLU A 294 15.31 7.00 -9.45
C GLU A 294 13.87 7.46 -9.68
N GLU A 295 13.39 7.40 -10.93
CA GLU A 295 11.98 7.67 -11.25
C GLU A 295 11.08 6.69 -10.49
N GLY A 296 11.41 5.40 -10.49
CA GLY A 296 10.70 4.39 -9.72
C GLY A 296 10.68 4.66 -8.21
N VAL A 297 11.81 5.09 -7.64
CA VAL A 297 11.91 5.52 -6.23
C VAL A 297 10.96 6.68 -5.94
N LYS A 298 10.93 7.70 -6.82
CA LYS A 298 10.06 8.88 -6.67
C LYS A 298 8.57 8.48 -6.75
N LEU A 299 8.22 7.57 -7.65
CA LEU A 299 6.86 7.01 -7.75
C LEU A 299 6.46 6.24 -6.48
N ALA A 300 7.35 5.38 -5.95
CA ALA A 300 7.11 4.65 -4.72
C ALA A 300 6.90 5.57 -3.52
N LYS A 301 7.65 6.67 -3.40
CA LYS A 301 7.43 7.69 -2.35
C LYS A 301 6.03 8.30 -2.44
N GLY A 302 5.54 8.59 -3.66
CA GLY A 302 4.16 9.04 -3.87
C GLY A 302 3.11 8.00 -3.49
N ILE A 303 3.39 6.71 -3.76
CA ILE A 303 2.53 5.60 -3.34
C ILE A 303 2.51 5.47 -1.81
N TYR A 304 3.66 5.58 -1.13
CA TYR A 304 3.75 5.53 0.33
C TYR A 304 2.92 6.65 0.96
N LEU A 305 3.12 7.89 0.51
CA LEU A 305 2.33 9.04 0.94
C LEU A 305 0.82 8.79 0.77
N THR A 306 0.41 8.25 -0.38
CA THR A 306 -1.00 7.95 -0.66
C THR A 306 -1.54 6.85 0.26
N LYS A 307 -0.80 5.75 0.44
CA LYS A 307 -1.17 4.65 1.35
C LYS A 307 -1.28 5.16 2.78
N ASP A 308 -0.35 6.01 3.20
CA ASP A 308 -0.33 6.57 4.54
C ASP A 308 -1.54 7.46 4.81
N ILE A 309 -1.92 8.33 3.87
CA ILE A 309 -3.16 9.12 3.96
C ILE A 309 -4.37 8.18 4.05
N VAL A 310 -4.52 7.25 3.10
CA VAL A 310 -5.71 6.36 3.05
C VAL A 310 -5.84 5.45 4.28
N ASN A 311 -4.72 4.95 4.81
CA ASN A 311 -4.71 4.04 5.96
C ASN A 311 -4.82 4.77 7.30
N SER A 312 -4.63 6.09 7.33
CA SER A 312 -4.71 6.85 8.58
C SER A 312 -6.15 6.89 9.09
N PRO A 313 -6.39 6.54 10.37
CA PRO A 313 -7.72 6.62 10.94
C PRO A 313 -8.14 8.09 11.10
N HIS A 314 -9.46 8.35 11.07
CA HIS A 314 -9.98 9.72 11.04
C HIS A 314 -9.59 10.58 12.25
N ASN A 315 -9.36 9.97 13.41
CA ASN A 315 -8.87 10.70 14.59
C ASN A 315 -7.45 11.26 14.41
N VAL A 316 -6.67 10.73 13.47
CA VAL A 316 -5.33 11.22 13.08
C VAL A 316 -5.42 12.04 11.79
N LEU A 317 -6.15 11.53 10.78
CA LEU A 317 -6.36 12.23 9.51
C LEU A 317 -7.70 12.98 9.51
N ASN A 318 -7.60 14.30 9.61
CA ASN A 318 -8.69 15.25 9.52
C ASN A 318 -8.31 16.42 8.60
N SER A 319 -9.18 17.43 8.48
CA SER A 319 -8.96 18.56 7.56
C SER A 319 -7.69 19.35 7.90
N LEU A 320 -7.37 19.48 9.20
CA LEU A 320 -6.20 20.20 9.69
C LEU A 320 -4.92 19.42 9.38
N SER A 321 -4.85 18.15 9.74
CA SER A 321 -3.65 17.32 9.51
C SER A 321 -3.38 17.07 8.02
N LEU A 322 -4.41 16.96 7.19
CA LEU A 322 -4.24 16.89 5.74
C LEU A 322 -3.74 18.21 5.15
N ALA A 323 -4.27 19.35 5.60
CA ALA A 323 -3.80 20.67 5.16
C ALA A 323 -2.35 20.93 5.57
N SER A 324 -2.00 20.60 6.82
CA SER A 324 -0.62 20.69 7.33
C SER A 324 0.34 19.82 6.50
N SER A 325 -0.08 18.60 6.15
CA SER A 325 0.70 17.71 5.28
C SER A 325 0.97 18.31 3.90
N ALA A 326 -0.03 18.97 3.31
CA ALA A 326 0.13 19.65 2.02
C ALA A 326 1.07 20.86 2.09
N VAL A 327 1.11 21.57 3.22
CA VAL A 327 2.07 22.66 3.47
C VAL A 327 3.49 22.08 3.59
N LYS A 328 3.67 21.04 4.42
CA LYS A 328 4.97 20.37 4.59
C LYS A 328 5.54 19.85 3.27
N LEU A 329 4.72 19.23 2.42
CA LEU A 329 5.14 18.77 1.09
C LEU A 329 5.62 19.92 0.18
N ALA A 330 5.02 21.11 0.30
CA ALA A 330 5.47 22.27 -0.46
C ALA A 330 6.82 22.81 0.06
N GLU A 331 7.03 22.82 1.36
CA GLU A 331 8.31 23.19 1.99
C GLU A 331 9.44 22.24 1.53
N GLU A 332 9.21 20.93 1.60
CA GLU A 332 10.15 19.90 1.16
C GLU A 332 10.45 19.97 -0.36
N SER A 333 9.54 20.54 -1.16
CA SER A 333 9.73 20.67 -2.61
C SER A 333 10.78 21.71 -3.02
N GLY A 334 11.32 22.48 -2.08
CA GLY A 334 12.29 23.54 -2.35
C GLY A 334 11.74 24.64 -3.26
N GLY A 335 10.46 25.00 -3.07
CA GLY A 335 9.77 26.07 -3.81
C GLY A 335 9.19 25.68 -5.18
N THR A 336 9.26 24.40 -5.55
CA THR A 336 8.71 23.91 -6.83
C THR A 336 7.18 23.76 -6.78
N ILE A 337 6.66 23.49 -5.58
CA ILE A 337 5.24 23.41 -5.26
C ILE A 337 4.89 24.59 -4.37
N GLN A 338 3.80 25.27 -4.70
CA GLN A 338 3.17 26.29 -3.85
C GLN A 338 1.86 25.73 -3.31
N THR A 339 1.63 25.88 -2.00
CA THR A 339 0.37 25.47 -1.37
C THR A 339 -0.38 26.69 -0.88
N THR A 340 -1.67 26.76 -1.17
CA THR A 340 -2.63 27.72 -0.60
C THR A 340 -3.72 26.94 0.09
N ILE A 341 -3.95 27.23 1.36
CA ILE A 341 -5.07 26.70 2.14
C ILE A 341 -6.13 27.79 2.20
N LEU A 342 -7.37 27.46 1.79
CA LEU A 342 -8.51 28.35 2.01
C LEU A 342 -9.27 27.83 3.23
N ASP A 343 -9.45 28.70 4.21
CA ASP A 343 -10.29 28.45 5.36
C ASP A 343 -11.76 28.72 5.02
N LYS A 344 -12.63 28.44 5.99
CA LYS A 344 -14.08 28.61 5.86
C LYS A 344 -14.46 30.01 5.38
N ASP A 345 -13.90 31.07 5.97
CA ASP A 345 -14.24 32.45 5.62
C ASP A 345 -13.87 32.79 4.18
N GLU A 346 -12.74 32.28 3.66
CA GLU A 346 -12.39 32.48 2.25
C GLU A 346 -13.26 31.65 1.32
N CYS A 347 -13.64 30.44 1.73
CA CYS A 347 -14.58 29.61 0.99
C CYS A 347 -15.97 30.25 0.92
N GLU A 348 -16.42 30.89 2.00
CA GLU A 348 -17.68 31.64 2.06
C GLU A 348 -17.66 32.84 1.12
N LYS A 349 -16.59 33.67 1.19
CA LYS A 349 -16.39 34.81 0.28
C LYS A 349 -16.37 34.41 -1.19
N ARG A 350 -15.91 33.18 -1.50
CA ARG A 350 -15.86 32.62 -2.86
C ARG A 350 -17.16 31.93 -3.29
N GLY A 351 -18.18 31.89 -2.43
CA GLY A 351 -19.47 31.27 -2.76
C GLY A 351 -19.44 29.74 -2.83
N MET A 352 -18.52 29.08 -2.11
CA MET A 352 -18.33 27.63 -2.12
C MET A 352 -19.38 26.88 -1.26
N GLY A 353 -20.65 27.22 -1.42
CA GLY A 353 -21.76 26.77 -0.56
C GLY A 353 -21.97 25.25 -0.55
N ALA A 354 -21.72 24.55 -1.67
CA ALA A 354 -21.82 23.08 -1.72
C ALA A 354 -20.76 22.39 -0.86
N PHE A 355 -19.51 22.88 -0.92
CA PHE A 355 -18.41 22.37 -0.09
C PHE A 355 -18.66 22.64 1.39
N LEU A 356 -19.03 23.87 1.72
CA LEU A 356 -19.33 24.28 3.10
C LEU A 356 -20.55 23.54 3.66
N GLY A 357 -21.58 23.32 2.84
CA GLY A 357 -22.78 22.60 3.22
C GLY A 357 -22.49 21.19 3.75
N VAL A 358 -21.60 20.46 3.08
CA VAL A 358 -21.16 19.11 3.51
C VAL A 358 -20.33 19.18 4.80
N ALA A 359 -19.46 20.18 4.94
CA ALA A 359 -18.56 20.29 6.09
C ALA A 359 -19.22 20.79 7.38
N ARG A 360 -20.42 21.39 7.31
CA ARG A 360 -21.12 22.01 8.47
C ARG A 360 -21.32 21.09 9.68
N GLY A 361 -21.41 19.78 9.46
CA GLY A 361 -21.59 18.79 10.53
C GLY A 361 -20.29 18.29 11.15
N SER A 362 -19.13 18.72 10.67
CA SER A 362 -17.83 18.30 11.19
C SER A 362 -17.43 19.16 12.38
N GLU A 363 -16.76 18.53 13.36
CA GLU A 363 -16.08 19.24 14.45
C GLU A 363 -14.83 20.00 13.97
N THR A 364 -14.16 19.46 12.95
CA THR A 364 -12.98 20.09 12.35
C THR A 364 -13.40 21.03 11.22
N GLU A 365 -12.98 22.30 11.31
CA GLU A 365 -13.27 23.30 10.28
C GLU A 365 -12.73 22.88 8.90
N PRO A 366 -13.45 23.16 7.80
CA PRO A 366 -13.05 22.74 6.47
C PRO A 366 -11.78 23.46 6.01
N LYS A 367 -10.89 22.72 5.34
CA LYS A 367 -9.70 23.23 4.68
C LYS A 367 -9.75 22.88 3.20
N PHE A 368 -9.74 23.88 2.32
CA PHE A 368 -9.62 23.64 0.88
C PHE A 368 -8.16 23.78 0.46
N ILE A 369 -7.57 22.67 0.03
CA ILE A 369 -6.15 22.58 -0.32
C ILE A 369 -5.98 22.84 -1.82
N HIS A 370 -5.21 23.87 -2.16
CA HIS A 370 -4.82 24.16 -3.53
C HIS A 370 -3.30 24.11 -3.65
N MET A 371 -2.79 23.05 -4.29
CA MET A 371 -1.36 22.88 -4.57
C MET A 371 -1.08 23.16 -6.05
N LYS A 372 -0.01 23.91 -6.32
CA LYS A 372 0.40 24.31 -7.67
C LYS A 372 1.87 23.97 -7.89
N TYR A 373 2.12 23.03 -8.79
CA TYR A 373 3.45 22.76 -9.35
C TYR A 373 3.72 23.67 -10.55
N THR A 374 4.90 24.28 -10.62
CA THR A 374 5.36 25.01 -11.80
C THR A 374 6.76 24.50 -12.19
N PRO A 375 6.98 24.06 -13.45
CA PRO A 375 8.31 23.65 -13.91
C PRO A 375 9.33 24.77 -13.70
N LYS A 376 10.52 24.43 -13.17
CA LYS A 376 11.59 25.42 -12.92
C LYS A 376 12.17 26.03 -14.19
N SER A 377 12.07 25.31 -15.31
CA SER A 377 12.62 25.70 -16.60
C SER A 377 11.68 25.32 -17.74
N GLY A 378 11.80 26.04 -18.85
CA GLY A 378 10.98 25.85 -20.04
C GLY A 378 9.63 26.56 -19.96
N GLU A 379 8.98 26.66 -21.12
CA GLU A 379 7.67 27.31 -21.24
C GLU A 379 6.55 26.37 -20.78
N VAL A 380 5.57 26.91 -20.05
CA VAL A 380 4.37 26.17 -19.63
C VAL A 380 3.45 25.95 -20.84
N LYS A 381 3.61 24.80 -21.50
CA LYS A 381 2.82 24.44 -22.69
C LYS A 381 1.36 24.06 -22.40
N ARG A 382 1.08 23.60 -21.18
CA ARG A 382 -0.26 23.13 -20.77
C ARG A 382 -0.46 23.33 -19.26
N LYS A 383 -1.68 23.68 -18.86
CA LYS A 383 -2.13 23.68 -17.45
C LYS A 383 -3.08 22.51 -17.24
N ILE A 384 -2.84 21.73 -16.18
CA ILE A 384 -3.63 20.56 -15.81
C ILE A 384 -4.13 20.78 -14.39
N GLY A 385 -5.42 20.52 -14.15
CA GLY A 385 -6.02 20.50 -12.82
C GLY A 385 -6.35 19.07 -12.41
N ILE A 386 -5.86 18.65 -11.24
CA ILE A 386 -6.18 17.35 -10.64
C ILE A 386 -7.04 17.65 -9.41
N VAL A 387 -8.24 17.08 -9.35
CA VAL A 387 -9.17 17.30 -8.24
C VAL A 387 -9.43 15.96 -7.56
N GLY A 388 -8.99 15.84 -6.31
CA GLY A 388 -9.26 14.68 -5.45
C GLY A 388 -10.45 14.93 -4.53
N LYS A 389 -11.33 13.93 -4.38
CA LYS A 389 -12.39 13.96 -3.36
C LYS A 389 -11.75 13.78 -1.97
N GLY A 390 -11.81 14.81 -1.13
CA GLY A 390 -11.23 14.81 0.23
C GLY A 390 -12.24 14.58 1.36
N LEU A 391 -13.13 13.58 1.25
CA LEU A 391 -13.96 13.18 2.40
C LEU A 391 -13.17 12.21 3.27
N LEU A 392 -12.82 12.66 4.47
CA LEU A 392 -11.92 11.93 5.38
C LEU A 392 -12.66 10.91 6.23
N PHE A 393 -13.94 11.18 6.51
CA PHE A 393 -14.85 10.22 7.12
C PHE A 393 -16.26 10.51 6.61
N ASP A 394 -16.92 9.48 6.08
CA ASP A 394 -18.24 9.59 5.47
C ASP A 394 -19.22 8.70 6.25
N THR A 395 -19.97 9.33 7.15
CA THR A 395 -21.04 8.66 7.92
C THR A 395 -22.34 8.55 7.14
N GLY A 396 -22.42 9.16 5.95
CA GLY A 396 -23.64 9.35 5.17
C GLY A 396 -24.42 10.63 5.50
N GLY A 397 -24.19 11.25 6.66
CA GLY A 397 -25.00 12.38 7.14
C GLY A 397 -26.33 11.96 7.75
N TYR A 398 -27.25 12.92 7.91
CA TYR A 398 -28.60 12.72 8.46
C TYR A 398 -29.55 12.00 7.50
#